data_AF-A0A484ZJC5-F1
#
_entry.id   AF-A0A484ZJC5-F1
#
_cell.length_a   1.000
_cell.length_b   1.000
_cell.length_c   1.000
_cell.angle_alpha   90.00
_cell.angle_beta   90.00
_cell.angle_gamma   90.00
#
_symmetry.space_group_name_H-M   'P 1'
#
loop_
_entity.id
_entity.type
_entity.pdbx_description
1 polymer ?
#
loop_
_entity_poly.entity_id
_entity_poly.type
_entity_poly.pdbx_seq_one_letter_code
_entity_poly.pdbx_strand_id
1 'polypeptide(L)'
;MPHAFAYRDRFELIKAGIKGIENLTLFPGSDYILSKATFPAYFLKEQGIIDECYTALDLMLFRQYIAPALDINHRFVGTEPFDPVTEKYNRDMADGLFRAPSEAPAIQVVEIPRVEKCGGAVSASRVRKLFDEGRMDLIRDLVPEATFAFLSEQANHR
;
A
#
# COMPACT_ATOMS: atom_id res chain seq x y z
N MET A 1 7.11 5.76 16.64
CA MET A 1 5.68 5.86 17.01
C MET A 1 4.82 5.17 15.95
N PRO A 2 4.29 3.95 16.17
CA PRO A 2 3.55 3.21 15.14
C PRO A 2 2.12 3.72 14.87
N HIS A 3 1.65 4.77 15.55
CA HIS A 3 0.25 5.21 15.54
C HIS A 3 0.06 6.69 15.21
N ALA A 4 0.92 7.29 14.38
CA ALA A 4 0.91 8.74 14.18
C ALA A 4 -0.37 9.29 13.49
N PHE A 5 -1.12 8.48 12.73
CA PHE A 5 -2.28 8.94 11.96
C PHE A 5 -3.43 7.93 12.00
N ALA A 6 -4.63 8.38 12.35
CA ALA A 6 -5.79 7.49 12.46
C ALA A 6 -6.23 6.97 11.07
N TYR A 7 -6.93 5.83 11.05
CA TYR A 7 -7.48 5.29 9.80
C TYR A 7 -8.40 6.30 9.11
N ARG A 8 -9.27 6.97 9.88
CA ARG A 8 -10.20 7.96 9.36
C ARG A 8 -9.48 9.10 8.62
N ASP A 9 -8.40 9.62 9.21
CA ASP A 9 -7.62 10.69 8.59
C ASP A 9 -7.00 10.21 7.28
N ARG A 10 -6.39 9.02 7.27
CA ARG A 10 -5.81 8.43 6.05
C ARG A 10 -6.86 8.23 4.96
N PHE A 11 -8.06 7.78 5.32
CA PHE A 11 -9.16 7.58 4.38
C PHE A 11 -9.61 8.90 3.74
N GLU A 12 -9.81 9.95 4.55
CA GLU A 12 -10.18 11.28 4.04
C GLU A 12 -9.07 11.90 3.18
N LEU A 13 -7.80 11.68 3.53
CA LEU A 13 -6.67 12.12 2.70
C LEU A 13 -6.65 11.47 1.33
N ILE A 14 -6.88 10.15 1.25
CA ILE A 14 -6.98 9.44 -0.04
C ILE A 14 -8.16 9.98 -0.83
N LYS A 15 -9.33 10.11 -0.18
CA LYS A 15 -10.56 10.63 -0.79
C LYS A 15 -10.37 12.04 -1.37
N ALA A 16 -9.64 12.91 -0.67
CA ALA A 16 -9.28 14.22 -1.17
C ALA A 16 -8.30 14.15 -2.36
N GLY A 17 -7.30 13.26 -2.31
CA GLY A 17 -6.28 13.11 -3.35
C GLY A 17 -6.78 12.50 -4.67
N ILE A 18 -7.86 11.71 -4.63
CA ILE A 18 -8.49 11.11 -5.82
C ILE A 18 -9.65 11.94 -6.37
N LYS A 19 -9.97 13.09 -5.75
CA LYS A 19 -11.09 13.93 -6.17
C LYS A 19 -10.90 14.39 -7.62
N GLY A 20 -11.91 14.14 -8.45
CA GLY A 20 -11.90 14.50 -9.88
C GLY A 20 -11.36 13.38 -10.80
N ILE A 21 -10.94 12.25 -10.26
CA ILE A 21 -10.66 11.05 -11.07
C ILE A 21 -11.99 10.33 -11.32
N GLU A 22 -12.38 10.25 -12.58
CA GLU A 22 -13.56 9.50 -13.02
C GLU A 22 -13.30 7.99 -12.99
N ASN A 23 -14.36 7.18 -12.87
CA ASN A 23 -14.30 5.72 -12.87
C ASN A 23 -13.41 5.12 -11.76
N LEU A 24 -13.40 5.75 -10.58
CA LEU A 24 -12.60 5.31 -9.44
C LEU A 24 -13.50 5.10 -8.22
N THR A 25 -13.40 3.91 -7.62
CA THR A 25 -14.09 3.56 -6.37
C THR A 25 -13.06 3.38 -5.27
N LEU A 26 -13.19 4.16 -4.20
CA LEU A 26 -12.41 3.97 -2.99
C LEU A 26 -13.14 2.98 -2.06
N PHE A 27 -12.56 1.80 -1.87
CA PHE A 27 -13.08 0.82 -0.93
C PHE A 27 -12.52 1.06 0.49
N PRO A 28 -13.36 1.07 1.54
CA PRO A 28 -12.86 1.10 2.90
C PRO A 28 -12.11 -0.20 3.22
N GLY A 29 -11.00 -0.08 3.94
CA GLY A 29 -10.38 -1.23 4.59
C GLY A 29 -11.30 -1.78 5.69
N SER A 30 -11.16 -3.06 6.00
CA SER A 30 -11.80 -3.69 7.15
C SER A 30 -10.76 -4.31 8.06
N ASP A 31 -11.18 -4.69 9.27
CA ASP A 31 -10.35 -5.48 10.19
C ASP A 31 -10.04 -6.89 9.68
N TYR A 32 -10.41 -7.24 8.46
CA TYR A 32 -10.13 -8.53 7.84
C TYR A 32 -9.16 -8.44 6.66
N ILE A 33 -8.99 -7.25 6.06
CA ILE A 33 -8.04 -7.04 4.96
C ILE A 33 -6.66 -6.80 5.58
N LEU A 34 -5.84 -7.87 5.63
CA LEU A 34 -4.45 -7.85 6.13
C LEU A 34 -4.32 -7.28 7.56
N SER A 35 -5.14 -7.77 8.50
CA SER A 35 -5.08 -7.34 9.89
C SER A 35 -4.35 -8.35 10.78
N LYS A 36 -4.02 -7.94 12.01
CA LYS A 36 -3.56 -8.88 13.05
C LYS A 36 -4.57 -9.98 13.37
N ALA A 37 -5.86 -9.78 13.09
CA ALA A 37 -6.90 -10.77 13.36
C ALA A 37 -6.94 -11.88 12.30
N THR A 38 -6.62 -11.55 11.04
CA THR A 38 -6.60 -12.51 9.94
C THR A 38 -5.18 -13.01 9.60
N PHE A 39 -4.16 -12.23 9.92
CA PHE A 39 -2.74 -12.53 9.72
C PHE A 39 -1.91 -12.17 10.98
N PRO A 40 -2.19 -12.76 12.16
CA PRO A 40 -1.52 -12.41 13.42
C PRO A 40 0.00 -12.53 13.33
N ALA A 41 0.49 -13.49 12.55
CA ALA A 41 1.90 -13.78 12.43
C ALA A 41 2.60 -13.06 11.25
N TYR A 42 1.87 -12.28 10.42
CA TYR A 42 2.46 -11.24 9.54
C TYR A 42 3.14 -10.12 10.35
N PHE A 43 2.76 -9.97 11.63
CA PHE A 43 3.36 -9.02 12.56
C PHE A 43 4.40 -9.65 13.49
N LEU A 44 4.69 -10.95 13.35
CA LEU A 44 5.74 -11.66 14.10
C LEU A 44 6.99 -11.74 13.23
N LYS A 45 8.12 -11.25 13.74
CA LYS A 45 9.41 -11.19 13.04
C LYS A 45 10.15 -12.54 13.12
N GLU A 46 9.59 -13.61 12.60
CA GLU A 46 10.30 -14.88 12.41
C GLU A 46 10.52 -15.11 10.91
N GLN A 47 11.75 -14.86 10.45
CA GLN A 47 12.11 -14.87 9.02
C GLN A 47 12.12 -16.28 8.40
N GLY A 48 11.52 -16.44 7.21
CA GLY A 48 11.66 -17.62 6.36
C GLY A 48 10.35 -18.12 5.74
N ILE A 49 10.10 -19.43 5.88
CA ILE A 49 8.91 -20.18 5.37
C ILE A 49 7.58 -19.46 5.67
N ILE A 50 7.54 -18.73 6.76
CA ILE A 50 6.39 -17.93 7.20
C ILE A 50 6.00 -16.85 6.17
N ASP A 51 6.98 -16.15 5.57
CA ASP A 51 6.74 -15.08 4.59
C ASP A 51 6.17 -15.62 3.26
N GLU A 52 6.63 -16.80 2.85
CA GLU A 52 6.13 -17.48 1.64
C GLU A 52 4.69 -17.98 1.82
N CYS A 53 4.40 -18.57 2.99
CA CYS A 53 3.05 -18.98 3.36
C CYS A 53 2.08 -17.78 3.37
N TYR A 54 2.50 -16.61 3.87
CA TYR A 54 1.63 -15.43 3.85
C TYR A 54 1.41 -14.87 2.46
N THR A 55 2.47 -14.81 1.66
CA THR A 55 2.35 -14.38 0.26
C THR A 55 1.36 -15.28 -0.47
N ALA A 56 1.48 -16.60 -0.32
CA ALA A 56 0.53 -17.53 -0.91
C ALA A 56 -0.91 -17.33 -0.41
N LEU A 57 -1.12 -17.20 0.90
CA LEU A 57 -2.45 -17.00 1.48
C LEU A 57 -3.12 -15.70 1.03
N ASP A 58 -2.39 -14.58 1.03
CA ASP A 58 -2.90 -13.30 0.55
C ASP A 58 -3.31 -13.38 -0.93
N LEU A 59 -2.42 -13.92 -1.78
CA LEU A 59 -2.69 -14.05 -3.20
C LEU A 59 -3.85 -15.01 -3.49
N MET A 60 -3.98 -16.10 -2.74
CA MET A 60 -5.12 -17.01 -2.84
C MET A 60 -6.43 -16.32 -2.45
N LEU A 61 -6.46 -15.61 -1.31
CA LEU A 61 -7.63 -14.88 -0.86
C LEU A 61 -8.06 -13.83 -1.90
N PHE A 62 -7.08 -13.08 -2.41
CA PHE A 62 -7.32 -12.07 -3.43
C PHE A 62 -7.87 -12.70 -4.72
N ARG A 63 -7.22 -13.75 -5.23
CA ARG A 63 -7.58 -14.42 -6.50
C ARG A 63 -8.94 -15.10 -6.45
N GLN A 64 -9.30 -15.73 -5.33
CA GLN A 64 -10.50 -16.55 -5.21
C GLN A 64 -11.73 -15.77 -4.76
N TYR A 65 -11.55 -14.70 -3.96
CA TYR A 65 -12.68 -14.02 -3.32
C TYR A 65 -12.78 -12.54 -3.68
N ILE A 66 -11.68 -11.79 -3.59
CA ILE A 66 -11.72 -10.33 -3.79
C ILE A 66 -11.86 -9.99 -5.27
N ALA A 67 -10.99 -10.55 -6.11
CA ALA A 67 -10.96 -10.23 -7.53
C ALA A 67 -12.26 -10.63 -8.26
N PRO A 68 -12.86 -11.82 -8.05
CA PRO A 68 -14.12 -12.17 -8.68
C PRO A 68 -15.30 -11.30 -8.22
N ALA A 69 -15.35 -10.95 -6.93
CA ALA A 69 -16.44 -10.12 -6.38
C ALA A 69 -16.42 -8.67 -6.91
N LEU A 70 -15.25 -8.21 -7.36
CA LEU A 70 -15.03 -6.84 -7.84
C LEU A 70 -14.73 -6.76 -9.34
N ASP A 71 -14.84 -7.89 -10.07
CA ASP A 71 -14.50 -8.02 -11.49
C ASP A 71 -13.08 -7.49 -11.83
N ILE A 72 -12.11 -7.77 -10.95
CA ILE A 72 -10.73 -7.32 -11.10
C ILE A 72 -9.98 -8.26 -12.03
N ASN A 73 -9.44 -7.69 -13.11
CA ASN A 73 -8.56 -8.37 -14.07
C ASN A 73 -7.15 -7.77 -14.15
N HIS A 74 -6.90 -6.65 -13.44
CA HIS A 74 -5.58 -6.02 -13.36
C HIS A 74 -5.26 -5.60 -11.93
N ARG A 75 -3.99 -5.75 -11.53
CA ARG A 75 -3.48 -5.24 -10.26
C ARG A 75 -2.22 -4.42 -10.50
N PHE A 76 -2.25 -3.15 -10.09
CA PHE A 76 -1.11 -2.25 -10.26
C PHE A 76 -0.26 -2.23 -9.00
N VAL A 77 1.06 -2.32 -9.17
CA VAL A 77 2.05 -2.21 -8.09
C VAL A 77 3.19 -1.30 -8.51
N GLY A 78 3.84 -0.64 -7.56
CA GLY A 78 5.05 0.13 -7.83
C GLY A 78 6.29 -0.77 -7.75
N THR A 79 7.33 -0.44 -8.51
CA THR A 79 8.64 -1.09 -8.33
C THR A 79 9.20 -0.85 -6.93
N GLU A 80 9.82 -1.87 -6.34
CA GLU A 80 10.46 -1.79 -5.02
C GLU A 80 11.84 -2.47 -5.01
N PRO A 81 12.88 -1.80 -5.50
CA PRO A 81 14.23 -2.37 -5.53
C PRO A 81 14.98 -2.26 -4.19
N PHE A 82 14.41 -1.57 -3.20
CA PHE A 82 15.09 -1.28 -1.92
C PHE A 82 14.65 -2.19 -0.78
N ASP A 83 13.58 -2.97 -0.97
CA ASP A 83 13.07 -3.94 -0.01
C ASP A 83 12.92 -5.32 -0.69
N PRO A 84 13.89 -6.23 -0.49
CA PRO A 84 13.88 -7.57 -1.09
C PRO A 84 12.63 -8.39 -0.77
N VAL A 85 11.96 -8.15 0.37
CA VAL A 85 10.73 -8.84 0.75
C VAL A 85 9.59 -8.39 -0.14
N THR A 86 9.44 -7.08 -0.31
CA THR A 86 8.41 -6.49 -1.17
C THR A 86 8.68 -6.81 -2.65
N GLU A 87 9.94 -6.78 -3.09
CA GLU A 87 10.33 -7.18 -4.45
C GLU A 87 9.93 -8.64 -4.75
N LYS A 88 10.24 -9.56 -3.82
CA LYS A 88 9.82 -10.97 -3.92
C LYS A 88 8.30 -11.08 -3.99
N TYR A 89 7.59 -10.37 -3.13
CA TYR A 89 6.13 -10.36 -3.12
C TYR A 89 5.53 -9.87 -4.45
N ASN A 90 6.08 -8.83 -5.08
CA ASN A 90 5.65 -8.38 -6.41
C ASN A 90 5.82 -9.47 -7.47
N ARG A 91 6.96 -10.18 -7.47
CA ARG A 91 7.22 -11.29 -8.39
C ARG A 91 6.25 -12.46 -8.17
N ASP A 92 6.08 -12.87 -6.91
CA ASP A 92 5.19 -13.96 -6.55
C ASP A 92 3.73 -13.62 -6.87
N MET A 93 3.34 -12.34 -6.73
CA MET A 93 2.02 -11.83 -7.15
C MET A 93 1.81 -11.94 -8.65
N ALA A 94 2.79 -11.51 -9.45
CA ALA A 94 2.71 -11.57 -10.91
C ALA A 94 2.52 -13.00 -11.43
N ASP A 95 3.25 -13.95 -10.83
CA ASP A 95 3.10 -15.37 -11.09
C ASP A 95 1.74 -15.90 -10.60
N GLY A 96 1.51 -15.79 -9.29
CA GLY A 96 0.41 -16.42 -8.59
C GLY A 96 -0.96 -15.95 -9.08
N LEU A 97 -1.13 -14.64 -9.30
CA LEU A 97 -2.44 -14.12 -9.75
C LEU A 97 -2.74 -14.42 -11.22
N PHE A 98 -1.71 -14.61 -12.06
CA PHE A 98 -1.87 -14.97 -13.45
C PHE A 98 -2.16 -16.47 -13.61
N ARG A 99 -1.44 -17.33 -12.87
CA ARG A 99 -1.49 -18.80 -13.04
C ARG A 99 -2.46 -19.52 -12.11
N ALA A 100 -2.87 -18.92 -10.99
CA ALA A 100 -3.71 -19.61 -10.02
C ALA A 100 -5.10 -19.98 -10.59
N PRO A 101 -5.57 -21.22 -10.37
CA PRO A 101 -6.90 -21.66 -10.79
C PRO A 101 -7.99 -20.82 -10.13
N SER A 102 -8.93 -20.34 -10.94
CA SER A 102 -10.20 -19.75 -10.48
C SER A 102 -11.15 -19.59 -11.67
N GLU A 103 -12.44 -19.54 -11.39
CA GLU A 103 -13.52 -19.35 -12.37
C GLU A 103 -13.49 -17.95 -13.02
N ALA A 104 -12.84 -16.98 -12.38
CA ALA A 104 -12.68 -15.63 -12.91
C ALA A 104 -11.44 -15.51 -13.82
N PRO A 105 -11.40 -14.53 -14.74
CA PRO A 105 -10.24 -14.27 -15.60
C PRO A 105 -8.92 -14.17 -14.82
N ALA A 106 -7.81 -14.52 -15.49
CA ALA A 106 -6.47 -14.31 -14.97
C ALA A 106 -6.24 -12.82 -14.71
N ILE A 107 -5.47 -12.52 -13.66
CA ILE A 107 -5.20 -11.14 -13.27
C ILE A 107 -3.82 -10.76 -13.78
N GLN A 108 -3.76 -9.70 -14.58
CA GLN A 108 -2.50 -9.14 -15.04
C GLN A 108 -1.95 -8.19 -13.98
N VAL A 109 -0.77 -8.50 -13.45
CA VAL A 109 -0.03 -7.59 -12.59
C VAL A 109 0.74 -6.62 -13.47
N VAL A 110 0.56 -5.32 -13.21
CA VAL A 110 1.23 -4.24 -13.94
C VAL A 110 2.13 -3.51 -12.96
N GLU A 111 3.43 -3.70 -13.10
CA GLU A 111 4.43 -3.02 -12.28
C GLU A 111 4.80 -1.67 -12.93
N ILE A 112 4.63 -0.59 -12.18
CA ILE A 112 4.85 0.79 -12.62
C ILE A 112 6.14 1.30 -11.96
N PRO A 113 7.02 2.00 -12.71
CA PRO A 113 8.19 2.64 -12.13
C PRO A 113 7.83 3.52 -10.94
N ARG A 114 8.57 3.36 -9.85
CA ARG A 114 8.39 4.16 -8.65
C ARG A 114 8.56 5.64 -8.95
N VAL A 115 7.68 6.46 -8.37
CA VAL A 115 7.79 7.91 -8.46
C VAL A 115 9.01 8.41 -7.70
N GLU A 116 9.83 9.19 -8.37
CA GLU A 116 10.99 9.87 -7.78
C GLU A 116 10.76 11.38 -7.71
N LYS A 117 11.17 11.98 -6.60
CA LYS A 117 11.16 13.42 -6.38
C LYS A 117 12.35 13.86 -5.54
N CYS A 118 12.90 15.02 -5.88
CA CYS A 118 14.00 15.64 -5.15
C CYS A 118 15.17 14.68 -4.93
N GLY A 119 15.63 14.03 -6.01
CA GLY A 119 16.81 13.17 -6.04
C GLY A 119 16.63 11.78 -5.42
N GLY A 120 15.39 11.30 -5.21
CA GLY A 120 15.17 9.93 -4.78
C GLY A 120 13.72 9.50 -4.76
N ALA A 121 13.50 8.22 -4.48
CA ALA A 121 12.17 7.63 -4.37
C ALA A 121 11.28 8.35 -3.35
N VAL A 122 10.01 8.55 -3.71
CA VAL A 122 8.98 8.95 -2.75
C VAL A 122 8.71 7.75 -1.83
N SER A 123 8.89 7.93 -0.52
CA SER A 123 8.63 6.89 0.47
C SER A 123 8.03 7.45 1.75
N ALA A 124 7.11 6.70 2.35
CA ALA A 124 6.43 7.11 3.57
C ALA A 124 7.40 7.17 4.77
N SER A 125 8.48 6.37 4.77
CA SER A 125 9.53 6.43 5.78
C SER A 125 10.32 7.75 5.71
N ARG A 126 10.67 8.22 4.50
CA ARG A 126 11.33 9.52 4.29
C ARG A 126 10.44 10.66 4.77
N VAL A 127 9.16 10.65 4.42
CA VAL A 127 8.19 11.68 4.87
C VAL A 127 8.08 11.72 6.38
N ARG A 128 7.92 10.57 7.05
CA ARG A 128 7.84 10.51 8.53
C ARG A 128 9.12 11.01 9.20
N LYS A 129 10.30 10.64 8.68
CA LYS A 129 11.58 11.13 9.20
C LYS A 129 11.67 12.65 9.12
N LEU A 130 11.36 13.23 7.95
CA LEU A 130 11.37 14.69 7.77
C LEU A 130 10.35 15.38 8.68
N PHE A 131 9.20 14.76 8.90
CA PHE A 131 8.15 15.27 9.78
C PHE A 131 8.61 15.31 11.24
N ASP A 132 9.27 14.24 11.70
CA ASP A 132 9.83 14.16 13.04
C ASP A 132 11.03 15.11 13.23
N GLU A 133 11.76 15.43 12.17
CA GLU A 133 12.82 16.45 12.15
C GLU A 133 12.30 17.90 11.99
N GLY A 134 10.98 18.10 11.86
CA GLY A 134 10.36 19.42 11.66
C GLY A 134 10.66 20.07 10.29
N ARG A 135 11.16 19.30 9.32
CA ARG A 135 11.59 19.78 8.00
C ARG A 135 10.41 19.85 7.02
N MET A 136 9.39 20.63 7.36
CA MET A 136 8.14 20.71 6.60
C MET A 136 8.33 21.14 5.14
N ASP A 137 9.24 22.07 4.86
CA ASP A 137 9.48 22.56 3.49
C ASP A 137 9.84 21.42 2.52
N LEU A 138 10.61 20.43 3.00
CA LEU A 138 11.02 19.27 2.20
C LEU A 138 9.88 18.26 2.00
N ILE A 139 8.85 18.29 2.84
CA ILE A 139 7.71 17.36 2.75
C ILE A 139 6.75 17.82 1.65
N ARG A 140 6.58 19.13 1.47
CA ARG A 140 5.65 19.72 0.49
C ARG A 140 5.85 19.14 -0.91
N ASP A 141 7.10 18.95 -1.32
CA ASP A 141 7.41 18.40 -2.64
C ASP A 141 7.09 16.90 -2.76
N LEU A 142 7.12 16.16 -1.65
CA LEU A 142 7.02 14.69 -1.63
C LEU A 142 5.58 14.18 -1.56
N VAL A 143 4.63 15.00 -1.11
CA VAL A 143 3.24 14.56 -0.86
C VAL A 143 2.22 15.43 -1.58
N PRO A 144 0.99 14.94 -1.84
CA PRO A 144 -0.09 15.77 -2.34
C PRO A 144 -0.46 16.90 -1.36
N GLU A 145 -1.02 17.99 -1.88
CA GLU A 145 -1.35 19.18 -1.07
C GLU A 145 -2.26 18.86 0.13
N ALA A 146 -3.27 17.99 -0.05
CA ALA A 146 -4.15 17.57 1.05
C ALA A 146 -3.37 16.90 2.20
N THR A 147 -2.38 16.06 1.86
CA THR A 147 -1.49 15.43 2.85
C THR A 147 -0.57 16.45 3.50
N PHE A 148 -0.04 17.40 2.72
CA PHE A 148 0.81 18.45 3.27
C PHE A 148 0.05 19.32 4.28
N ALA A 149 -1.14 19.81 3.92
CA ALA A 149 -1.99 20.61 4.78
C ALA A 149 -2.31 19.91 6.10
N PHE A 150 -2.70 18.64 6.04
CA PHE A 150 -2.93 17.83 7.23
C PHE A 150 -1.68 17.68 8.11
N LEU A 151 -0.52 17.40 7.52
CA LEU A 151 0.72 17.31 8.29
C LEU A 151 1.09 18.66 8.94
N SER A 152 0.88 19.78 8.26
CA SER A 152 1.10 21.11 8.83
C SER A 152 0.21 21.38 10.04
N GLU A 153 -1.07 20.99 9.99
CA GLU A 153 -1.97 21.09 11.15
C GLU A 153 -1.47 20.21 12.31
N GLN A 154 -1.08 18.96 12.04
CA GLN A 154 -0.53 18.07 13.05
C GLN A 154 0.77 18.62 13.68
N ALA A 155 1.64 19.27 12.89
CA ALA A 155 2.85 19.90 13.41
C ALA A 155 2.56 21.08 14.34
N ASN A 156 1.48 21.84 14.10
CA ASN A 156 1.07 22.96 14.97
C ASN A 156 0.46 22.50 16.30
N HIS A 157 0.09 21.22 16.41
CA HIS A 157 -0.49 20.61 17.62
C HIS A 157 0.51 19.73 18.40
N ARG A 158 1.78 19.67 17.95
CA ARG A 158 2.89 19.04 18.67
C ARG A 158 3.55 20.01 19.63
#